data_AF-A0A933TX43-F1
#
_entry.id   AF-A0A933TX43-F1
#
_cell.length_a   1.000
_cell.length_b   1.000
_cell.length_c   1.000
_cell.angle_alpha   90.00
_cell.angle_beta   90.00
_cell.angle_gamma   90.00
#
_symmetry.space_group_name_H-M   'P 1'
#
loop_
_entity.id
_entity.type
_entity.pdbx_description
1 polymer ?
#
loop_
_entity_poly.entity_id
_entity_poly.type
_entity_poly.pdbx_seq_one_letter_code
_entity_poly.pdbx_strand_id
1 'polypeptide(L)' 'MSIPPTMGVGKAIEIIKQNTSRELKQKFPFIKQTYWGTDAVWSEGYFVSSVGVDETVIQKYIEQQGKKDAGQAKLELF' A
#
# COMPACT_ATOMS: atom_id res chain seq x y z
N MET A 1 5.75 -1.69 6.63
CA MET A 1 5.54 -2.04 5.21
C MET A 1 5.21 -0.74 4.49
N SER A 2 5.98 -0.37 3.47
CA SER A 2 5.68 0.80 2.63
C SER A 2 5.02 0.31 1.34
N ILE A 3 3.87 0.86 1.00
CA ILE A 3 3.15 0.56 -0.24
C ILE A 3 3.34 1.78 -1.15
N PRO A 4 3.77 1.59 -2.41
CA PRO A 4 3.85 2.70 -3.37
C PRO A 4 2.50 3.41 -3.48
N PRO A 5 2.46 4.75 -3.52
CA PRO A 5 1.20 5.50 -3.56
C PRO A 5 0.38 5.22 -4.83
N THR A 6 1.01 4.73 -5.90
CA THR A 6 0.36 4.31 -7.15
C THR A 6 -0.33 2.96 -7.05
N MET A 7 -0.10 2.20 -5.97
CA MET A 7 -0.71 0.90 -5.72
C MET A 7 -1.79 1.02 -4.65
N GLY A 8 -3.01 0.61 -5.00
CA GLY A 8 -4.08 0.51 -4.02
C GLY A 8 -3.75 -0.49 -2.91
N VAL A 9 -4.06 -0.14 -1.66
CA VAL A 9 -3.79 -0.99 -0.48
C VAL A 9 -4.39 -2.38 -0.64
N GLY A 10 -5.63 -2.47 -1.13
CA GLY A 10 -6.28 -3.77 -1.39
C GLY A 10 -5.48 -4.65 -2.35
N LYS A 11 -4.86 -4.07 -3.38
CA LYS A 11 -4.03 -4.82 -4.33
C LYS A 11 -2.75 -5.33 -3.68
N ALA A 12 -2.13 -4.51 -2.83
CA ALA A 12 -0.95 -4.92 -2.07
C ALA A 12 -1.28 -6.11 -1.15
N ILE A 13 -2.39 -6.03 -0.42
CA ILE A 13 -2.85 -7.11 0.49
C ILE A 13 -3.21 -8.38 -0.30
N GLU A 14 -3.86 -8.25 -1.45
CA GLU A 14 -4.16 -9.38 -2.34
C GLU A 14 -2.88 -10.14 -2.71
N ILE A 15 -1.86 -9.42 -3.20
CA ILE A 15 -0.56 -10.00 -3.59
C ILE A 15 0.10 -10.70 -2.40
N ILE A 16 0.09 -10.07 -1.23
CA ILE A 16 0.69 -10.63 0.00
C ILE A 16 -0.03 -11.92 0.39
N LYS A 17 -1.36 -11.91 0.48
CA LYS A 17 -2.16 -13.08 0.84
C LYS A 17 -1.98 -14.22 -0.15
N GLN A 18 -1.99 -13.94 -1.46
CA GLN A 18 -1.79 -14.94 -2.51
C GLN A 18 -0.41 -15.57 -2.45
N ASN A 19 0.65 -14.76 -2.41
CA ASN A 19 2.02 -15.25 -2.39
C ASN A 19 2.28 -16.07 -1.12
N THR A 20 1.93 -15.54 0.05
CA THR A 20 2.15 -16.26 1.32
C THR A 20 1.33 -17.55 1.39
N SER A 21 0.09 -17.57 0.90
CA SER A 21 -0.71 -18.80 0.80
C SER A 21 -0.02 -19.85 -0.05
N ARG A 22 0.51 -19.46 -1.23
CA ARG A 22 1.24 -20.37 -2.12
C ARG A 22 2.50 -20.93 -1.45
N GLU A 23 3.34 -20.07 -0.88
CA GLU A 23 4.59 -20.47 -0.25
C GLU A 23 4.33 -21.38 0.97
N LEU A 24 3.31 -21.07 1.79
CA LEU A 24 2.91 -21.89 2.94
C LEU A 24 2.47 -23.29 2.49
N LYS A 25 1.62 -23.41 1.46
CA LYS A 25 1.18 -24.71 0.95
C LYS A 25 2.31 -25.53 0.33
N GLN A 26 3.30 -24.88 -0.28
CA GLN A 26 4.48 -25.57 -0.84
C GLN A 26 5.40 -26.07 0.26
N LYS A 27 5.67 -25.24 1.27
CA LYS A 27 6.57 -25.57 2.38
C LYS A 27 5.96 -26.58 3.37
N PHE A 28 4.64 -26.53 3.57
CA PHE A 28 3.93 -27.32 4.56
C PHE A 28 2.76 -28.09 3.92
N PRO A 29 3.01 -29.29 3.36
CA PRO A 29 1.98 -30.06 2.66
C PRO A 29 0.75 -30.39 3.51
N PHE A 30 0.89 -30.48 4.84
CA PHE A 30 -0.22 -30.75 5.76
C PHE A 30 -1.29 -29.66 5.73
N ILE A 31 -0.95 -28.41 5.35
CA ILE A 31 -1.91 -27.30 5.24
C ILE A 31 -3.03 -27.65 4.24
N LYS A 32 -2.72 -28.39 3.18
CA LYS A 32 -3.74 -28.85 2.21
C LYS A 32 -4.74 -29.82 2.83
N GLN A 33 -4.32 -30.60 3.82
CA GLN A 33 -5.18 -31.55 4.54
C GLN A 33 -5.99 -30.82 5.61
N THR A 34 -5.41 -29.84 6.30
CA THR A 34 -6.11 -29.05 7.32
C THR A 34 -7.23 -28.19 6.72
N TYR A 35 -6.98 -27.54 5.59
CA TYR A 35 -7.97 -26.72 4.87
C TYR A 35 -8.64 -27.49 3.73
N TRP A 36 -9.03 -28.74 3.98
CA TRP A 36 -9.72 -29.55 2.98
C TRP A 36 -11.03 -28.85 2.54
N GLY A 37 -11.23 -28.74 1.22
CA GLY A 37 -12.41 -28.08 0.65
C GLY A 37 -12.29 -26.56 0.41
N THR A 38 -11.16 -25.93 0.77
CA THR A 38 -10.90 -24.53 0.40
C THR A 38 -9.45 -24.29 0.04
N ASP A 39 -9.22 -23.48 -1.00
CA ASP A 39 -7.89 -23.02 -1.34
C ASP A 39 -7.46 -21.77 -0.56
N ALA A 40 -8.34 -21.20 0.26
CA ALA A 40 -8.03 -20.03 1.06
C ALA A 40 -7.26 -20.42 2.34
N VAL A 41 -6.05 -19.87 2.49
CA VAL A 41 -5.30 -19.92 3.75
C VAL A 41 -5.67 -18.73 4.65
N TRP A 42 -6.05 -17.61 4.04
CA TRP A 42 -6.40 -16.36 4.72
C TRP A 42 -7.87 -16.05 4.51
N SER A 43 -8.49 -15.37 5.47
CA SER A 43 -9.84 -14.81 5.32
C SER A 43 -9.91 -13.77 4.21
N GLU A 44 -11.10 -13.59 3.62
CA GLU A 44 -11.33 -12.60 2.55
C GLU A 44 -11.05 -11.16 3.03
N GLY A 45 -11.56 -10.82 4.21
CA GLY A 45 -11.42 -9.48 4.81
C GLY A 45 -9.99 -9.11 5.21
N TYR A 46 -9.71 -7.82 5.26
CA TYR A 46 -8.49 -7.24 5.80
C TYR A 46 -8.78 -5.92 6.51
N PHE A 47 -7.95 -5.56 7.48
CA PHE A 47 -7.98 -4.27 8.16
C PHE A 47 -6.67 -3.54 7.88
N VAL A 48 -6.76 -2.22 7.66
CA VAL A 48 -5.60 -1.35 7.47
C VAL A 48 -5.77 -0.07 8.28
N SER A 49 -4.67 0.38 8.87
CA SER A 49 -4.54 1.70 9.49
C SER A 49 -3.26 2.34 8.98
N SER A 50 -3.33 3.61 8.59
CA SER A 50 -2.15 4.38 8.21
C SER A 50 -1.36 4.78 9.46
N VAL A 51 -0.04 4.64 9.39
CA VAL A 51 0.86 5.30 10.35
C VAL A 51 1.32 6.60 9.70
N GLY A 52 1.06 7.73 10.36
CA GLY A 52 1.27 9.06 9.82
C GLY A 52 2.76 9.40 9.64
N VAL A 53 3.05 10.10 8.54
CA VAL A 53 4.31 10.82 8.36
C VAL A 53 4.33 11.99 9.34
N ASP A 54 5.49 12.28 9.93
CA ASP A 54 5.71 13.41 10.85
C ASP A 54 5.15 14.72 10.26
N GLU A 55 4.34 15.43 11.05
CA GLU A 55 3.69 16.70 10.67
C GLU A 55 4.70 17.72 10.12
N THR A 56 5.93 17.71 10.65
CA THR A 56 7.02 18.58 10.21
C THR A 56 7.46 18.30 8.76
N VAL A 57 7.33 17.06 8.30
CA VAL A 57 7.67 16.67 6.91
C VAL A 57 6.59 17.15 5.95
N ILE A 58 5.32 17.05 6.36
CA ILE A 58 4.18 17.54 5.57
C ILE A 58 4.27 19.07 5.42
N GLN A 59 4.54 19.78 6.51
CA GLN A 59 4.68 21.24 6.48
C GLN A 59 5.82 21.68 5.54
N LYS A 60 7.00 21.07 5.66
CA LYS A 60 8.14 21.35 4.77
C LYS A 60 7.83 21.07 3.31
N TYR A 61 7.08 20.01 3.01
CA TYR A 61 6.66 19.69 1.65
C TYR A 61 5.77 20.80 1.07
N ILE A 62 4.74 21.24 1.81
CA ILE A 62 3.81 22.30 1.38
C ILE A 62 4.55 23.62 1.15
N GLU A 63 5.42 24.03 2.06
CA GLU A 63 6.21 25.27 1.93
C GLU A 63 7.12 25.26 0.71
N GLN A 64 7.78 24.12 0.44
CA GLN A 64 8.66 23.98 -0.72
C GLN A 64 7.88 23.97 -2.03
N GLN A 65 6.68 23.38 -2.04
CA GLN A 65 5.82 23.36 -3.21
C GLN A 65 5.29 24.76 -3.53
N GLY A 66 4.79 25.50 -2.52
CA GLY A 66 4.36 26.88 -2.69
C GLY A 66 5.45 27.80 -3.24
N LYS A 67 6.72 27.59 -2.86
CA LYS A 67 7.87 28.33 -3.42
C LYS A 67 8.17 27.98 -4.87
N LYS A 68 7.96 26.73 -5.29
CA LYS A 68 8.13 26.31 -6.69
C LYS A 68 7.03 26.87 -7.58
N ASP A 69 5.80 26.91 -7.08
CA ASP A 69 4.62 27.34 -7.83
C ASP A 69 4.52 28.88 -7.94
N ALA A 70 5.07 29.62 -6.96
CA ALA A 70 5.07 31.08 -6.92
C ALA A 70 5.81 31.77 -8.10
N GLY A 71 6.58 31.03 -8.91
CA GLY A 71 7.26 31.55 -10.11
C GLY A 71 6.62 31.14 -11.44
N GLN A 72 5.57 30.31 -11.44
CA GLN A 72 4.95 29.80 -12.67
C GLN A 72 3.85 30.70 -13.24
N ALA A 73 3.32 31.64 -12.46
CA ALA A 73 2.37 32.64 -12.95
C ALA A 73 3.10 33.76 -13.70
N LYS A 74 3.60 33.48 -14.92
CA LYS A 74 3.96 34.55 -15.86
C LYS A 74 2.65 35.05 -16.52
N LEU A 75 1.93 35.90 -15.80
CA LEU A 75 0.82 36.67 -16.39
C LEU A 75 1.43 37.74 -17.29
N GLU A 76 1.66 37.42 -18.56
CA GLU A 76 1.83 38.46 -19.58
C GLU A 76 0.45 39.06 -19.82
N LEU A 77 0.15 40.13 -19.06
CA LEU A 77 -0.97 41.02 -19.34
C LEU A 77 -0.61 41.81 -20.60
N PHE A 78 -1.13 41.36 -21.74
CA PHE A 78 -1.27 42.16 -22.95
C PHE A 78 -2.61 42.90 -22.93
#